data_AF-A0A820L1D8-F1
#
_entry.id   AF-A0A820L1D8-F1
#
_cell.length_a   1.000
_cell.length_b   1.000
_cell.length_c   1.000
_cell.angle_alpha   90.00
_cell.angle_beta   90.00
_cell.angle_gamma   90.00
#
_symmetry.space_group_name_H-M   'P 1'
#
loop_
_entity.id
_entity.type
_entity.pdbx_description
1 polymer ?
#
loop_
_entity_poly.entity_id
_entity_poly.type
_entity_poly.pdbx_seq_one_letter_code
_entity_poly.pdbx_strand_id
1 'polypeptide(L)' 'SDPTVKNCFRIYSIQGEHIHESTPDNVEIRRFKQRVRDRCRQELSSPRTIYEDELMKGKYSAGMLAVLPTFYNMRK' A
#
# COMPACT_ATOMS: atom_id res chain seq x y z
N SER A 1 -20.86 19.19 -1.03
CA SER A 1 -19.45 19.59 -1.26
C SER A 1 -19.46 20.94 -1.94
N ASP A 2 -18.81 21.95 -1.36
CA ASP A 2 -18.82 23.32 -1.88
C ASP A 2 -18.01 23.41 -3.20
N PRO A 3 -18.59 23.92 -4.31
CA PRO A 3 -17.93 23.98 -5.62
C PRO A 3 -16.77 24.98 -5.68
N THR A 4 -16.51 25.76 -4.64
CA THR A 4 -15.46 26.79 -4.61
C THR A 4 -14.10 26.29 -4.09
N VAL A 5 -14.03 25.09 -3.52
CA VAL A 5 -12.78 24.53 -2.99
C VAL A 5 -11.94 23.98 -4.14
N LYS A 6 -11.03 24.80 -4.68
CA LYS A 6 -9.96 24.33 -5.57
C LYS A 6 -9.01 23.44 -4.77
N ASN A 7 -9.09 22.13 -4.97
CA ASN A 7 -8.10 21.18 -4.48
C ASN A 7 -6.78 21.41 -5.25
N CYS A 8 -5.90 22.24 -4.72
CA CYS A 8 -4.57 22.49 -5.28
C CYS A 8 -3.63 21.35 -4.88
N PHE A 9 -3.55 20.29 -5.69
CA PHE A 9 -2.53 19.25 -5.51
C PHE A 9 -1.16 19.80 -5.89
N ARG A 10 -0.22 19.83 -4.94
CA ARG A 10 1.16 20.20 -5.21
C ARG A 10 1.91 18.97 -5.72
N ILE A 11 2.19 18.94 -7.01
CA ILE A 11 3.03 17.91 -7.62
C ILE A 11 4.49 18.30 -7.39
N TYR A 12 5.25 17.41 -6.76
CA TYR A 12 6.69 17.59 -6.55
C TYR A 12 7.45 16.84 -7.64
N SER A 13 8.32 17.55 -8.34
CA SER A 13 9.35 16.96 -9.20
C SER A 13 10.69 17.24 -8.56
N ILE A 14 11.46 16.19 -8.29
CA ILE A 14 12.80 16.29 -7.71
C ILE A 14 13.79 16.09 -8.84
N GLN A 15 14.70 17.04 -9.01
CA GLN A 15 15.78 16.97 -9.99
C GLN A 15 17.00 16.25 -9.39
N GLY A 16 17.73 15.50 -10.21
CA GLY A 16 18.91 14.73 -9.82
C GLY A 16 18.80 13.25 -10.20
N GLU A 17 19.92 12.54 -10.11
CA GLU A 17 19.97 11.10 -10.40
C GLU A 17 19.70 10.29 -9.14
N HIS A 18 18.92 9.22 -9.26
CA HIS A 18 18.80 8.22 -8.21
C HIS A 18 20.05 7.35 -8.20
N ILE A 19 20.79 7.31 -7.09
CA ILE A 19 21.97 6.44 -6.90
C ILE A 19 21.61 4.96 -6.67
N HIS A 20 20.36 4.57 -6.95
CA HIS A 20 19.85 3.22 -6.76
C HIS A 20 18.81 2.90 -7.83
N GLU A 21 18.61 1.60 -8.09
CA GLU A 21 17.57 1.15 -9.00
C GLU A 21 16.17 1.37 -8.44
N SER A 22 15.19 1.44 -9.33
CA SER A 22 13.78 1.50 -8.95
C SER A 22 13.32 0.11 -8.52
N THR A 23 12.78 -0.02 -7.30
CA THR A 23 12.18 -1.26 -6.80
C THR A 23 10.65 -1.09 -6.66
N PRO A 24 9.88 -1.12 -7.76
CA PRO A 24 8.44 -0.86 -7.73
C PRO A 24 7.68 -1.89 -6.87
N ASP A 25 8.09 -3.16 -6.89
CA ASP A 25 7.45 -4.21 -6.08
C ASP A 25 7.60 -3.92 -4.57
N ASN A 26 8.77 -3.44 -4.13
CA ASN A 26 8.97 -3.04 -2.72
C ASN A 26 8.08 -1.86 -2.30
N VAL A 27 7.80 -0.94 -3.23
CA VAL A 27 6.86 0.16 -2.98
C VAL A 27 5.44 -0.40 -2.82
N GLU A 28 5.01 -1.30 -3.69
CA GLU A 28 3.69 -1.91 -3.63
C GLU A 28 3.49 -2.79 -2.39
N ILE A 29 4.50 -3.54 -1.95
CA ILE A 29 4.47 -4.30 -0.69
C ILE A 29 4.29 -3.35 0.51
N ARG A 30 5.00 -2.21 0.51
CA ARG A 30 4.83 -1.20 1.57
C ARG A 30 3.42 -0.60 1.55
N ARG A 31 2.89 -0.28 0.38
CA ARG A 31 1.52 0.23 0.22
C ARG A 31 0.49 -0.79 0.71
N PHE A 32 0.66 -2.06 0.37
CA PHE A 32 -0.20 -3.13 0.85
C PHE A 32 -0.19 -3.26 2.38
N LYS A 33 1.02 -3.31 2.99
CA LYS A 33 1.16 -3.33 4.46
C LYS A 33 0.45 -2.14 5.11
N GLN A 34 0.58 -0.96 4.53
CA GLN A 34 -0.05 0.25 5.03
C GLN A 34 -1.58 0.15 4.96
N ARG A 35 -2.15 -0.27 3.82
CA ARG A 35 -3.61 -0.45 3.67
C ARG A 35 -4.18 -1.43 4.69
N VAL A 36 -3.54 -2.60 4.87
CA VAL A 36 -3.98 -3.58 5.86
C VAL A 36 -3.92 -2.98 7.27
N ARG A 37 -2.84 -2.28 7.64
CA ARG A 37 -2.71 -1.65 8.96
C ARG A 37 -3.76 -0.58 9.20
N ASP A 38 -4.03 0.26 8.22
CA ASP A 38 -5.02 1.33 8.34
C ASP A 38 -6.44 0.75 8.47
N ARG A 39 -6.78 -0.25 7.68
CA ARG A 39 -8.07 -0.94 7.79
C ARG A 39 -8.23 -1.67 9.12
N CYS A 40 -7.19 -2.34 9.62
CA CYS A 40 -7.22 -2.95 10.96
C CYS A 40 -7.48 -1.94 12.09
N ARG A 41 -7.17 -0.66 11.90
CA ARG A 41 -7.45 0.40 12.88
C ARG A 41 -8.88 0.96 12.76
N GLN A 42 -9.46 0.90 11.57
CA GLN A 42 -10.75 1.52 11.24
C GLN A 42 -11.92 0.53 11.28
N GLU A 43 -11.66 -0.75 11.00
CA GLU A 43 -12.66 -1.81 10.90
C GLU A 43 -12.62 -2.74 12.12
N LEU A 44 -13.79 -3.26 12.51
CA LEU A 44 -13.93 -4.29 13.56
C LEU A 44 -13.70 -5.72 13.04
N SER A 45 -13.49 -5.87 11.73
CA SER A 45 -13.20 -7.14 11.08
C SER A 45 -11.88 -7.72 11.60
N SER A 46 -11.79 -9.05 11.63
CA SER A 46 -10.55 -9.70 12.07
C SER A 46 -9.38 -9.28 11.16
N PRO A 47 -8.17 -9.02 11.70
CA PRO A 47 -7.02 -8.64 10.88
C PRO A 47 -6.70 -9.64 9.77
N ARG A 48 -7.02 -10.93 9.99
CA ARG A 48 -6.86 -11.98 8.99
C ARG A 48 -7.82 -11.80 7.82
N THR A 49 -9.09 -11.54 8.11
CA THR A 49 -10.11 -11.24 7.09
C THR A 49 -9.74 -10.01 6.28
N ILE A 50 -9.24 -8.95 6.93
CA ILE A 50 -8.79 -7.72 6.25
C ILE A 50 -7.62 -8.01 5.31
N TYR A 51 -6.65 -8.81 5.75
CA TYR A 51 -5.51 -9.19 4.91
C TYR A 51 -5.93 -10.01 3.67
N GLU A 52 -6.76 -11.03 3.87
CA GLU A 52 -7.23 -11.89 2.77
C GLU A 52 -8.06 -11.07 1.76
N ASP A 53 -8.90 -10.16 2.25
CA ASP A 53 -9.69 -9.26 1.41
C ASP A 53 -8.82 -8.29 0.60
N GLU A 54 -7.80 -7.66 1.21
CA GLU A 54 -6.84 -6.82 0.47
C GLU A 54 -6.03 -7.64 -0.55
N LEU A 55 -5.66 -8.88 -0.20
CA LEU A 55 -4.93 -9.78 -1.09
C LEU A 55 -5.76 -10.11 -2.34
N MET A 56 -7.06 -10.35 -2.18
CA MET A 56 -7.98 -10.68 -3.28
C MET A 56 -8.38 -9.45 -4.13
N LYS A 57 -8.39 -8.25 -3.53
CA LYS A 57 -8.70 -7.00 -4.24
C LYS A 57 -7.59 -6.52 -5.16
N GLY A 58 -6.34 -6.80 -4.82
CA GLY A 58 -5.19 -6.30 -5.57
C GLY A 58 -4.84 -7.18 -6.77
N LYS A 59 -4.47 -6.53 -7.89
CA LYS A 59 -3.81 -7.18 -9.03
C LYS A 59 -2.30 -7.18 -8.79
N TYR A 60 -1.82 -8.13 -8.00
CA TYR A 60 -0.40 -8.26 -7.67
C TYR A 60 0.34 -9.10 -8.71
N SER A 61 1.59 -8.72 -9.01
CA SER A 61 2.47 -9.54 -9.85
C SER A 61 2.85 -10.84 -9.13
N ALA A 62 3.17 -11.89 -9.89
CA ALA A 62 3.63 -13.16 -9.30
C ALA A 62 4.89 -12.98 -8.44
N GLY A 63 5.81 -12.11 -8.86
CA GLY A 63 6.99 -11.74 -8.10
C GLY A 63 6.64 -11.10 -6.76
N MET A 64 5.68 -10.17 -6.75
CA MET A 64 5.19 -9.55 -5.52
C MET A 64 4.51 -10.55 -4.59
N LEU A 65 3.63 -11.42 -5.11
CA LEU A 65 2.95 -12.45 -4.31
C LEU A 65 3.95 -13.39 -3.62
N ALA A 66 5.07 -13.70 -4.28
CA ALA A 66 6.12 -14.55 -3.72
C ALA A 66 6.86 -13.91 -2.53
N VAL A 67 6.90 -12.57 -2.46
CA VAL A 67 7.60 -11.82 -1.41
C VAL A 67 6.67 -11.06 -0.45
N LEU A 68 5.36 -11.16 -0.65
CA LEU A 68 4.40 -10.53 0.25
C LEU A 68 4.57 -11.11 1.66
N PRO A 69 4.52 -10.25 2.70
CA PRO A 69 4.52 -10.73 4.07
C PRO A 69 3.30 -11.63 4.27
N THR A 70 3.50 -12.82 4.80
CA THR A 70 2.38 -13.61 5.32
C THR A 70 1.68 -12.84 6.43
N PHE A 71 0.41 -13.16 6.68
CA PHE A 71 -0.36 -12.56 7.77
C PHE A 71 0.41 -12.53 9.11
N TYR A 72 1.10 -13.62 9.44
CA TYR A 72 1.89 -13.76 10.66
C TYR A 72 3.10 -12.80 10.72
N ASN A 73 3.66 -12.42 9.57
CA ASN A 73 4.80 -11.52 9.48
C ASN A 73 4.41 -10.03 9.58
N MET A 74 3.12 -9.70 9.56
CA MET A 74 2.65 -8.31 9.69
C MET A 74 2.38 -7.87 11.12
N ARG A 75 2.30 -8.82 12.07
CA ARG A 75 1.97 -8.57 13.48
C ARG A 75 3.17 -8.11 14.33
N LYS A 76 4.38 -8.13 13.75
CA LYS A 76 5.61 -7.54 14.32
C LYS A 76 5.79 -6.11 13.82
#